data_AF-A0A8S3X0N2-F1
#
_entry.id   AF-A0A8S3X0N2-F1
#
_cell.length_a   1.000
_cell.length_b   1.000
_cell.length_c   1.000
_cell.angle_alpha   90.00
_cell.angle_beta   90.00
_cell.angle_gamma   90.00
#
_symmetry.space_group_name_H-M   'P 1'
#
loop_
_entity.id
_entity.type
_entity.pdbx_description
1 polymer ?
#
loop_
_entity_poly.entity_id
_entity_poly.type
_entity_poly.pdbx_seq_one_letter_code
_entity_poly.pdbx_strand_id
1 'polypeptide(L)'
;MRKRKQPEPDVLNSIMDTLELKIANQMKSFKVSIEAVVTDSVKNAVNLVLEREMCKLTTSINDTLNQFNLRLNDMHDSVNYMSNRQDAFDARLKTMEEDSLRRKEVPTQLSMLESKIDMMDQQVRQSNIEIVNLPERRDENLIAVLQNIGSIIKHPINPADIVSVHRVPHMDKKSPTRKMAS
;
A
#
# COMPACT_ATOMS: atom_id res chain seq x y z
N MET A 1 -88.96 64.36 -71.36
CA MET A 1 -87.88 63.40 -70.99
C MET A 1 -86.61 64.18 -70.66
N ARG A 2 -86.22 64.29 -69.38
CA ARG A 2 -84.93 64.90 -68.99
C ARG A 2 -83.84 63.85 -69.14
N LYS A 3 -82.97 63.99 -70.16
CA LYS A 3 -81.76 63.17 -70.31
C LYS A 3 -80.88 63.42 -69.08
N ARG A 4 -80.55 62.35 -68.34
CA ARG A 4 -79.60 62.43 -67.23
C ARG A 4 -78.25 62.86 -67.80
N LYS A 5 -77.70 63.97 -67.32
CA LYS A 5 -76.36 64.46 -67.69
C LYS A 5 -75.35 63.43 -67.19
N GLN A 6 -74.59 62.81 -68.08
CA GLN A 6 -73.48 61.94 -67.67
C GLN A 6 -72.47 62.81 -66.88
N PRO A 7 -71.90 62.29 -65.78
CA PRO A 7 -70.88 63.00 -65.03
C PRO A 7 -69.67 63.28 -65.96
N GLU A 8 -69.06 64.46 -65.81
CA GLU A 8 -67.90 64.84 -66.60
C GLU A 8 -66.74 63.86 -66.38
N PRO A 9 -65.97 63.51 -67.43
CA PRO A 9 -64.89 62.52 -67.36
C PRO A 9 -63.85 62.81 -66.25
N ASP A 10 -63.63 64.08 -65.91
CA ASP A 10 -62.72 64.50 -64.84
C ASP A 10 -63.16 64.04 -63.44
N VAL A 11 -64.48 63.94 -63.18
CA VAL A 11 -65.02 63.45 -61.90
C VAL A 11 -64.80 61.95 -61.77
N LEU A 12 -64.93 61.20 -62.87
CA LEU A 12 -64.74 59.75 -62.87
C LEU A 12 -63.25 59.39 -62.65
N ASN A 13 -62.35 60.13 -63.28
CA ASN A 13 -60.90 59.97 -63.10
C ASN A 13 -60.46 60.32 -61.68
N SER A 14 -60.97 61.42 -61.11
CA SER A 14 -60.68 61.79 -59.71
C SER A 14 -61.14 60.74 -58.69
N ILE A 15 -62.31 60.11 -58.93
CA ILE A 15 -62.81 59.02 -58.10
C ILE A 15 -61.90 57.79 -58.24
N MET A 16 -61.44 57.47 -59.45
CA MET A 16 -60.53 56.35 -59.71
C MET A 16 -59.19 56.56 -59.00
N ASP A 17 -58.58 57.73 -59.13
CA ASP A 17 -57.31 58.09 -58.47
C ASP A 17 -57.43 57.99 -56.93
N THR A 18 -58.56 58.43 -56.38
CA THR A 18 -58.83 58.34 -54.94
C THR A 18 -58.96 56.88 -54.48
N LEU A 19 -59.55 56.02 -55.32
CA LEU A 19 -59.71 54.59 -55.05
C LEU A 19 -58.36 53.87 -55.10
N GLU A 20 -57.54 54.15 -56.11
CA GLU A 20 -56.18 53.63 -56.24
C GLU A 20 -55.31 54.04 -55.07
N LEU A 21 -55.36 55.32 -54.66
CA LEU A 21 -54.64 55.81 -53.50
C LEU A 21 -55.07 55.11 -52.21
N LYS A 22 -56.36 54.85 -52.03
CA LYS A 22 -56.88 54.15 -50.84
C LYS A 22 -56.45 52.69 -50.82
N ILE A 23 -56.49 52.00 -51.96
CA ILE A 23 -56.00 50.61 -52.10
C ILE A 23 -54.49 50.57 -51.81
N ALA A 24 -53.71 51.48 -52.38
CA ALA A 24 -52.27 51.55 -52.15
C ALA A 24 -51.94 51.79 -50.66
N ASN A 25 -52.68 52.68 -49.99
CA ASN A 25 -52.53 52.93 -48.56
C ASN A 25 -52.90 51.70 -47.71
N GLN A 26 -53.98 51.01 -48.05
CA GLN A 26 -54.37 49.77 -47.36
C GLN A 26 -53.33 48.66 -47.58
N MET A 27 -52.84 48.48 -48.80
CA MET A 27 -51.78 47.52 -49.12
C MET A 27 -50.48 47.83 -48.36
N LYS A 28 -50.11 49.11 -48.27
CA LYS A 28 -48.95 49.55 -47.48
C LYS A 28 -49.13 49.25 -45.99
N SER A 29 -50.30 49.53 -45.43
CA SER A 29 -50.63 49.22 -44.03
C SER A 29 -50.60 47.71 -43.75
N PHE A 30 -51.17 46.91 -44.66
CA PHE A 30 -51.16 45.46 -44.55
C PHE A 30 -49.74 44.89 -44.60
N LYS A 31 -48.90 45.38 -45.52
CA LYS A 31 -47.48 45.01 -45.59
C LYS A 31 -46.75 45.29 -44.29
N VAL A 32 -46.89 46.49 -43.72
CA VAL A 32 -46.26 46.86 -42.45
C VAL A 32 -46.76 45.96 -41.30
N SER A 33 -48.05 45.65 -41.27
CA SER A 33 -48.63 44.76 -40.26
C SER A 33 -48.08 43.33 -40.36
N ILE A 34 -47.94 42.80 -41.58
CA ILE A 34 -47.35 41.47 -41.79
C ILE A 34 -45.88 41.46 -41.38
N GLU A 35 -45.10 42.47 -41.80
CA GLU A 35 -43.68 42.57 -41.44
C GLU A 35 -43.50 42.58 -39.92
N ALA A 36 -44.33 43.33 -39.19
CA ALA A 36 -44.33 43.34 -37.73
C ALA A 36 -44.66 41.96 -37.13
N VAL A 37 -45.75 41.33 -37.56
CA VAL A 37 -46.18 40.02 -37.03
C VAL A 37 -45.16 38.92 -37.31
N VAL A 38 -44.61 38.87 -38.54
CA VAL A 38 -43.60 37.88 -38.91
C VAL A 38 -42.32 38.11 -38.11
N THR A 39 -41.88 39.36 -37.98
CA THR A 39 -40.68 39.70 -37.21
C THR A 39 -40.82 39.28 -35.75
N ASP A 40 -41.96 39.57 -35.12
CA ASP A 40 -42.21 39.22 -33.72
C ASP A 40 -42.36 37.71 -33.54
N SER A 41 -43.07 37.03 -34.44
CA SER A 41 -43.22 35.57 -34.38
C SER A 41 -41.87 34.86 -34.52
N VAL A 42 -40.99 35.32 -35.42
CA VAL A 42 -39.66 34.74 -35.63
C VAL A 42 -38.76 35.04 -34.43
N LYS A 43 -38.73 36.28 -33.93
CA LYS A 43 -37.96 36.65 -32.73
C LYS A 43 -38.36 35.78 -31.54
N ASN A 44 -39.66 35.62 -31.29
CA ASN A 44 -40.16 34.81 -30.18
C ASN A 44 -39.77 33.33 -30.33
N ALA A 45 -39.93 32.76 -31.53
CA ALA A 45 -39.55 31.37 -31.77
C ALA A 45 -38.03 31.15 -31.56
N VAL A 46 -37.20 32.05 -32.06
CA VAL A 46 -35.73 31.98 -31.90
C VAL A 46 -35.34 32.12 -30.43
N ASN A 47 -35.90 33.09 -29.71
CA ASN A 47 -35.60 33.30 -28.29
C ASN A 47 -35.98 32.07 -27.45
N LEU A 48 -37.17 31.50 -27.68
CA LEU A 48 -37.60 30.29 -26.96
C LEU A 48 -36.68 29.09 -27.19
N VAL A 49 -36.18 28.91 -28.42
CA VAL A 49 -35.23 27.84 -28.73
C VAL A 49 -33.88 28.12 -28.09
N LEU A 50 -33.37 29.35 -28.16
CA LEU A 50 -32.10 29.73 -27.56
C LEU A 50 -32.12 29.56 -26.04
N GLU A 51 -33.16 30.05 -25.36
CA GLU A 51 -33.32 29.88 -23.90
C GLU A 51 -33.35 28.40 -23.50
N ARG A 52 -34.08 27.58 -24.27
CA ARG A 52 -34.16 26.14 -24.03
C ARG A 52 -32.80 25.45 -24.18
N GLU A 53 -32.08 25.70 -25.27
CA GLU A 53 -30.80 25.05 -25.52
C GLU A 53 -29.70 25.57 -24.58
N MET A 54 -29.73 26.86 -24.22
CA MET A 54 -28.84 27.42 -23.18
C MET A 54 -29.11 26.78 -21.83
N CYS A 55 -30.38 26.63 -21.44
CA CYS A 55 -30.74 25.95 -20.19
C CYS A 55 -30.22 24.50 -20.18
N LYS A 56 -30.46 23.73 -21.24
CA LYS A 56 -29.94 22.35 -21.36
C LYS A 56 -28.42 22.29 -21.27
N LEU A 57 -27.73 23.20 -21.95
CA LEU A 57 -26.27 23.26 -21.93
C LEU A 57 -25.75 23.57 -20.52
N THR A 58 -26.32 24.57 -19.84
CA THR A 58 -25.96 24.92 -18.47
C THR A 58 -26.19 23.74 -17.52
N THR A 59 -27.33 23.06 -17.62
CA THR A 59 -27.61 21.87 -16.79
C THR A 59 -26.60 20.76 -17.07
N SER A 60 -26.34 20.44 -18.34
CA SER A 60 -25.40 19.37 -18.71
C SER A 60 -23.97 19.66 -18.25
N ILE A 61 -23.52 20.92 -18.34
CA ILE A 61 -22.20 21.34 -17.85
C ILE A 61 -22.14 21.20 -16.33
N ASN A 62 -23.17 21.65 -15.61
CA ASN A 62 -23.21 21.56 -14.16
C ASN A 62 -23.20 20.11 -13.68
N ASP A 63 -23.97 19.24 -14.34
CA ASP A 63 -24.01 17.81 -14.01
C ASP A 63 -22.66 17.14 -14.25
N THR A 64 -22.01 17.43 -15.38
CA THR A 64 -20.68 16.88 -15.68
C THR A 64 -19.61 17.39 -14.71
N LEU A 65 -19.64 18.67 -14.33
CA LEU A 65 -18.73 19.22 -13.32
C LEU A 65 -18.96 18.58 -11.94
N ASN A 66 -20.21 18.37 -11.54
CA ASN A 66 -20.52 17.71 -10.28
C ASN A 66 -20.02 16.26 -10.27
N GLN A 67 -20.25 15.51 -11.35
CA GLN A 67 -19.72 14.15 -11.48
C GLN A 67 -18.20 14.12 -11.47
N PHE A 68 -17.55 15.09 -12.12
CA PHE A 68 -16.10 15.20 -12.12
C PHE A 68 -15.55 15.49 -10.72
N ASN A 69 -16.17 16.42 -9.98
CA ASN A 69 -15.78 16.72 -8.60
C ASN A 69 -15.94 15.51 -7.67
N LEU A 70 -17.01 14.73 -7.82
CA LEU A 70 -17.18 13.48 -7.06
C LEU A 70 -16.03 12.51 -7.33
N ARG A 71 -15.70 12.28 -8.60
CA ARG A 71 -14.58 11.39 -8.99
C ARG A 71 -13.22 11.91 -8.50
N LEU A 72 -13.01 13.23 -8.50
CA LEU A 72 -11.80 13.84 -7.96
C LEU A 72 -11.67 13.62 -6.45
N ASN A 73 -12.77 13.74 -5.71
CA ASN A 73 -12.78 13.44 -4.28
C ASN A 73 -12.49 11.96 -4.00
N ASP A 74 -13.14 11.05 -4.73
CA ASP A 74 -12.87 9.61 -4.61
C ASP A 74 -11.40 9.28 -4.91
N MET A 75 -10.82 9.94 -5.93
CA MET A 75 -9.41 9.78 -6.28
C MET A 75 -8.50 10.35 -5.18
N HIS A 76 -8.81 11.52 -4.64
CA HIS A 76 -8.08 12.11 -3.52
C HIS A 76 -8.07 11.19 -2.30
N ASP A 77 -9.22 10.61 -1.95
CA ASP A 77 -9.33 9.68 -0.82
C ASP A 77 -8.53 8.40 -1.06
N SER A 78 -8.56 7.89 -2.30
CA SER A 78 -7.76 6.72 -2.71
C SER A 78 -6.26 6.99 -2.60
N VAL A 79 -5.79 8.15 -3.04
CA VAL A 79 -4.39 8.56 -2.94
C VAL A 79 -3.95 8.72 -1.49
N ASN A 80 -4.78 9.35 -0.64
CA ASN A 80 -4.48 9.49 0.78
C ASN A 80 -4.41 8.13 1.49
N TYR A 81 -5.34 7.23 1.17
CA TYR A 81 -5.31 5.87 1.68
C TYR A 81 -4.02 5.14 1.26
N MET A 82 -3.61 5.26 0.00
CA MET A 82 -2.37 4.68 -0.49
C MET A 82 -1.14 5.27 0.20
N SER A 83 -1.09 6.60 0.38
CA SER A 83 0.02 7.28 1.06
C SER A 83 0.16 6.78 2.50
N ASN A 84 -0.94 6.75 3.26
CA ASN A 84 -0.93 6.26 4.64
C ASN A 84 -0.50 4.80 4.74
N ARG A 85 -0.93 3.98 3.77
CA ARG A 85 -0.54 2.56 3.71
C ARG A 85 0.94 2.39 3.36
N GLN A 86 1.49 3.26 2.51
CA GLN A 86 2.91 3.27 2.17
C GLN A 86 3.75 3.61 3.40
N ASP A 87 3.40 4.64 4.16
CA ASP A 87 4.11 5.00 5.40
C ASP A 87 4.13 3.84 6.41
N ALA A 88 3.00 3.12 6.56
CA ALA A 88 2.91 1.95 7.42
C ALA A 88 3.79 0.79 6.94
N PHE A 89 3.91 0.59 5.61
CA PHE A 89 4.81 -0.40 5.04
C PHE A 89 6.27 -0.04 5.27
N ASP A 90 6.66 1.21 5.07
CA ASP A 90 8.03 1.68 5.28
C ASP A 90 8.45 1.52 6.75
N ALA A 91 7.56 1.87 7.69
CA ALA A 91 7.80 1.66 9.11
C ALA A 91 8.03 0.17 9.44
N ARG A 92 7.17 -0.72 8.91
CA ARG A 92 7.30 -2.17 9.14
C ARG A 92 8.56 -2.75 8.49
N LEU A 93 8.93 -2.27 7.32
CA LEU A 93 10.13 -2.71 6.61
C LEU A 93 11.38 -2.32 7.40
N LYS A 94 11.44 -1.10 7.92
CA LYS A 94 12.52 -0.64 8.79
C LYS A 94 12.67 -1.51 10.04
N THR A 95 11.57 -1.81 10.74
CA THR A 95 11.61 -2.72 11.90
C THR A 95 12.11 -4.11 11.52
N MET A 96 11.67 -4.64 10.38
CA MET A 96 12.11 -5.97 9.91
C MET A 96 13.60 -6.00 9.54
N GLU A 97 14.14 -4.92 8.98
CA GLU A 97 15.57 -4.78 8.69
C GLU A 97 16.40 -4.71 9.97
N GLU A 98 15.97 -3.92 10.97
CA GLU A 98 16.61 -3.84 12.28
C GLU A 98 16.62 -5.20 12.99
N ASP A 99 15.50 -5.92 13.01
CA ASP A 99 15.40 -7.28 13.57
C ASP A 99 16.28 -8.30 12.82
N SER A 100 16.39 -8.17 11.50
CA SER A 100 17.25 -9.01 10.68
C SER A 100 18.72 -8.80 11.03
N LEU A 101 19.16 -7.56 11.21
CA LEU A 101 20.52 -7.24 11.65
C LEU A 101 20.83 -7.82 13.03
N ARG A 102 19.93 -7.64 14.01
CA ARG A 102 20.11 -8.19 15.36
C ARG A 102 20.21 -9.72 15.36
N ARG A 103 19.44 -10.41 14.52
CA ARG A 103 19.51 -11.88 14.39
C ARG A 103 20.84 -12.40 13.85
N LYS A 104 21.59 -11.61 13.06
CA LYS A 104 22.91 -12.03 12.56
C LYS A 104 23.97 -12.14 13.66
N GLU A 105 23.78 -11.43 14.77
CA GLU A 105 24.73 -11.43 15.90
C GLU A 105 24.52 -12.62 16.85
N VAL A 106 23.33 -13.23 16.86
CA VAL A 106 23.01 -14.32 17.78
C VAL A 106 23.85 -15.59 17.50
N PRO A 107 23.99 -16.08 16.25
CA PRO A 107 24.80 -17.27 15.98
C PRO A 107 26.27 -17.11 16.35
N THR A 108 26.85 -15.93 16.12
CA THR A 108 28.25 -15.64 16.47
C THR A 108 28.43 -15.58 17.98
N GLN A 109 27.52 -14.92 18.71
CA GLN A 109 27.54 -14.91 20.17
C GLN A 109 27.38 -16.32 20.75
N LEU A 110 26.50 -17.14 20.17
CA LEU A 110 26.24 -18.51 20.62
C LEU A 110 27.47 -19.39 20.40
N SER A 111 28.11 -19.30 19.23
CA SER A 111 29.36 -20.01 18.93
C SER A 111 30.51 -19.59 19.85
N MET A 112 30.63 -18.30 20.16
CA MET A 112 31.62 -17.83 21.15
C MET A 112 31.35 -18.40 22.55
N LEU A 113 30.08 -18.49 22.93
CA LEU A 113 29.69 -19.00 24.23
C LEU A 113 29.96 -20.51 24.35
N GLU A 114 29.63 -21.28 23.30
CA GLU A 114 29.96 -22.70 23.19
C GLU A 114 31.48 -22.93 23.31
N SER A 115 32.27 -22.17 22.55
CA SER A 115 33.74 -22.24 22.62
C SER A 115 34.28 -21.94 24.03
N LYS A 116 33.68 -20.97 24.72
CA LYS A 116 34.07 -20.63 26.10
C LYS A 116 33.71 -21.74 27.09
N ILE A 117 32.54 -22.39 26.92
CA ILE A 117 32.13 -23.53 27.74
C ILE A 117 33.10 -24.69 27.53
N ASP A 118 33.42 -25.02 26.29
CA ASP A 118 34.36 -26.10 25.97
C ASP A 118 35.74 -25.85 26.59
N MET A 119 36.24 -24.61 26.51
CA MET A 119 37.49 -24.23 27.14
C MET A 119 37.44 -24.38 28.67
N MET A 120 36.34 -23.97 29.30
CA MET A 120 36.17 -24.11 30.75
C MET A 120 36.11 -25.59 31.17
N ASP A 121 35.41 -26.43 30.41
CA ASP A 121 35.34 -27.87 30.66
C ASP A 121 36.70 -28.56 30.47
N GLN A 122 37.48 -28.13 29.48
CA GLN A 122 38.86 -28.60 29.31
C GLN A 122 39.77 -28.14 30.45
N GLN A 123 39.64 -26.89 30.90
CA GLN A 123 40.42 -26.35 32.00
C GLN A 123 40.17 -27.12 33.31
N VAL A 124 38.92 -27.52 33.58
CA VAL A 124 38.58 -28.36 34.75
C VAL A 124 39.24 -29.73 34.69
N ARG A 125 39.51 -30.26 33.48
CA ARG A 125 40.15 -31.56 33.26
C ARG A 125 41.66 -31.47 33.09
N GLN A 126 42.24 -30.27 33.11
CA GLN A 126 43.65 -30.05 32.76
C GLN A 126 44.62 -30.78 33.72
N SER A 127 44.24 -30.99 34.97
CA SER A 127 45.03 -31.71 35.98
C SER A 127 44.64 -33.19 36.12
N ASN A 128 43.67 -33.68 35.33
CA ASN A 128 43.27 -35.07 35.38
C ASN A 128 44.26 -35.92 34.58
N ILE A 129 44.75 -37.01 35.18
CA ILE A 129 45.60 -37.99 34.52
C ILE A 129 44.81 -39.29 34.42
N GLU A 130 44.62 -39.80 33.20
CA GLU A 130 43.97 -41.09 32.96
C GLU A 130 45.02 -42.16 32.71
N ILE A 131 45.01 -43.20 33.55
CA ILE A 131 45.91 -44.35 33.44
C ILE A 131 45.06 -45.53 32.94
N VAL A 132 45.28 -45.91 31.69
CA VAL A 132 44.60 -47.03 31.04
C VAL A 132 45.38 -48.34 31.19
N ASN A 133 44.70 -49.47 30.98
CA ASN A 133 45.28 -50.82 30.99
C ASN A 133 45.88 -51.27 32.34
N LEU A 134 45.39 -50.72 33.44
CA LEU A 134 45.84 -51.11 34.78
C LEU A 134 44.93 -52.21 35.35
N PRO A 135 45.44 -53.43 35.62
CA PRO A 135 44.63 -54.55 36.11
C PRO A 135 43.80 -54.19 37.34
N GLU A 136 42.57 -54.66 37.41
CA GLU A 136 41.65 -54.40 38.52
C GLU A 136 41.70 -55.54 39.55
N ARG A 137 41.79 -55.17 40.83
CA ARG A 137 41.77 -56.12 41.96
C ARG A 137 40.72 -55.68 42.98
N ARG A 138 40.03 -56.65 43.58
CA ARG A 138 39.16 -56.38 44.74
C ARG A 138 40.01 -55.82 45.88
N ASP A 139 39.50 -54.79 46.55
CA ASP A 139 40.13 -54.12 47.70
C ASP A 139 41.52 -53.54 47.40
N GLU A 140 41.73 -52.99 46.21
CA GLU A 140 42.98 -52.33 45.85
C GLU A 140 43.13 -50.92 46.46
N ASN A 141 44.37 -50.56 46.80
CA ASN A 141 44.71 -49.20 47.21
C ASN A 141 45.30 -48.43 46.02
N LEU A 142 44.46 -47.60 45.38
CA LEU A 142 44.84 -46.84 44.18
C LEU A 142 45.97 -45.83 44.43
N ILE A 143 46.06 -45.26 45.64
CA ILE A 143 47.15 -44.35 46.00
C ILE A 143 48.49 -45.09 46.01
N ALA A 144 48.52 -46.28 46.63
CA ALA A 144 49.72 -47.12 46.65
C ALA A 144 50.15 -47.55 45.23
N VAL A 145 49.19 -47.84 44.36
CA VAL A 145 49.45 -48.15 42.94
C VAL A 145 50.09 -46.96 42.23
N LEU A 146 49.55 -45.74 42.40
CA LEU A 146 50.12 -44.52 41.82
C LEU A 146 51.54 -44.24 42.33
N GLN A 147 51.78 -44.41 43.63
CA GLN A 147 53.13 -44.26 44.21
C GLN A 147 54.13 -45.24 43.59
N ASN A 148 53.73 -46.51 43.42
CA ASN A 148 54.56 -47.53 42.79
C ASN A 148 54.88 -47.18 41.32
N ILE A 149 53.89 -46.71 40.55
CA ILE A 149 54.11 -46.25 39.17
C ILE A 149 55.11 -45.09 39.17
N GLY A 150 54.91 -44.09 40.02
CA GLY A 150 55.81 -42.95 40.18
C GLY A 150 57.25 -43.37 40.47
N SER A 151 57.44 -44.32 41.38
CA SER A 151 58.77 -44.87 41.67
C SER A 151 59.40 -45.57 40.47
N ILE A 152 58.63 -46.36 39.71
CA ILE A 152 59.10 -47.08 38.51
C ILE A 152 59.58 -46.10 37.44
N ILE A 153 58.86 -45.00 37.21
CA ILE A 153 59.22 -43.98 36.21
C ILE A 153 60.20 -42.92 36.74
N LYS A 154 60.75 -43.10 37.95
CA LYS A 154 61.65 -42.16 38.63
C LYS A 154 61.04 -40.77 38.87
N HIS A 155 59.73 -40.71 39.06
CA HIS A 155 58.99 -39.51 39.40
C HIS A 155 58.06 -39.79 40.60
N PRO A 156 58.58 -39.71 41.84
CA PRO A 156 57.81 -40.08 43.02
C PRO A 156 56.60 -39.16 43.20
N ILE A 157 55.41 -39.77 43.37
CA ILE A 157 54.14 -39.06 43.55
C ILE A 157 53.81 -39.01 45.04
N ASN A 158 53.60 -37.81 45.58
CA ASN A 158 53.21 -37.62 46.97
C ASN A 158 51.67 -37.72 47.10
N PRO A 159 51.11 -38.50 48.04
CA PRO A 159 49.66 -38.57 48.23
C PRO A 159 48.99 -37.23 48.50
N ALA A 160 49.71 -36.27 49.09
CA ALA A 160 49.19 -34.92 49.34
C ALA A 160 48.91 -34.12 48.05
N ASP A 161 49.56 -34.49 46.94
CA ASP A 161 49.38 -33.85 45.64
C ASP A 161 48.20 -34.46 44.86
N ILE A 162 47.60 -35.55 45.37
CA ILE A 162 46.48 -36.25 44.74
C ILE A 162 45.18 -35.70 45.30
N VAL A 163 44.44 -34.93 44.48
CA VAL A 163 43.13 -34.39 44.86
C VAL A 163 42.08 -35.50 44.98
N SER A 164 42.04 -36.42 44.00
CA SER A 164 41.17 -37.59 44.03
C SER A 164 41.70 -38.69 43.11
N VAL A 165 41.40 -39.95 43.44
CA VAL A 165 41.71 -41.11 42.59
C VAL A 165 40.55 -42.09 42.62
N HIS A 166 40.12 -42.55 41.45
CA HIS A 166 39.04 -43.50 41.31
C HIS A 166 39.17 -44.27 39.99
N ARG A 167 38.56 -45.46 39.91
CA ARG A 167 38.38 -46.15 38.64
C ARG A 167 37.28 -45.46 37.85
N VAL A 168 37.49 -45.28 36.55
CA VAL A 168 36.45 -44.82 35.64
C VAL A 168 35.54 -46.01 35.33
N PRO A 169 34.22 -45.92 35.55
CA PRO A 169 33.29 -46.98 35.21
C PRO A 169 33.38 -47.28 33.71
N HIS A 170 33.63 -48.54 33.36
CA HIS A 170 33.50 -48.98 31.98
C HIS A 170 32.01 -49.02 31.67
N MET A 171 31.57 -48.20 30.72
CA MET A 171 30.19 -48.26 30.23
C MET A 171 29.93 -49.63 29.62
N ASP A 172 29.21 -50.49 30.35
CA ASP A 172 28.63 -51.70 29.79
C ASP A 172 27.69 -51.30 28.64
N LYS A 173 27.91 -51.90 27.46
CA LYS A 173 27.11 -51.71 26.23
C LYS A 173 25.61 -52.07 26.37
N LYS A 174 25.15 -52.42 27.57
CA LYS A 174 23.75 -52.77 27.88
C LYS A 174 22.96 -51.65 28.57
N SER A 175 23.56 -50.49 28.84
CA SER A 175 22.84 -49.32 29.35
C SER A 175 22.58 -48.32 28.21
N PRO A 176 21.32 -47.90 27.95
CA PRO A 176 21.03 -47.00 26.85
C PRO A 176 21.54 -45.61 27.21
N THR A 177 22.57 -45.18 26.49
CA THR A 177 23.20 -43.88 26.63
C THR A 177 22.19 -42.77 26.33
N ARG A 178 22.09 -41.87 27.30
CA ARG A 178 21.68 -40.46 27.20
C ARG A 178 21.60 -39.96 25.75
N LYS A 179 20.38 -39.75 25.24
CA LYS A 179 20.15 -38.96 24.03
C LYS A 179 20.66 -37.54 24.32
N MET A 180 21.74 -37.13 23.66
CA MET A 180 22.02 -35.71 23.48
C MET A 180 20.87 -35.16 22.62
N ALA A 181 20.03 -34.33 23.22
CA ALA A 181 19.01 -33.60 22.50
C ALA A 181 19.71 -32.62 21.56
N SER A 182 19.42 -32.79 20.26
CA SER A 182 19.70 -31.80 19.21
C SER A 182 18.73 -30.62 19.32
#